data_AF-A0A951R8A5-F1
#
_entry.id   AF-A0A951R8A5-F1
#
_cell.length_a   1.000
_cell.length_b   1.000
_cell.length_c   1.000
_cell.angle_alpha   90.00
_cell.angle_beta   90.00
_cell.angle_gamma   90.00
#
_symmetry.space_group_name_H-M   'P 1'
#
loop_
_entity.id
_entity.type
_entity.pdbx_description
1 polymer ?
#
loop_
_entity_poly.entity_id
_entity_poly.type
_entity_poly.pdbx_seq_one_letter_code
_entity_poly.pdbx_strand_id
1 'polypeptide(L)'
;MKLLDNGLDSFKKSIHILKDLNTREVDENYEYKLKDLVVSLHHSIETLFKYLIREKNEYLVYEKIEDIFRYEIESKFNTNKKKLVKNTIQFIDAINRVITLYGIDISKEDYDKFKALNDLRNSLTHYEIEFKDKEVEHLITILLPILLSIYGSNIENFKEYAQQNNLYYDVNNITMNTELWTIQRYCNLIKKINKSKDKITFLRENLQERKIIFESKEKNIKYMKCSICDKELFHATGTYILDYEEIKYLGECKYCGFNLDKLDAQFMSLYYNEFEIANKIFITKMIKVIKDILESNDEELENEINIVFSNDSDIIIDIFKYWIGYEIDDIITIASSKYFEENIYFYNDIFESTVEFSESKVMLEYNEIKYYLDNEDLKIQIRKSIDILDSVKTVNSDVFESLKEYLSTTYLSYHQGSYIDGNGEEHDCEITIEVAIKFEDLIDSIQYSN
;
A
#
# COMPACT_ATOMS: atom_id res chain seq x y z
N MET A 1 -25.84 -15.43 22.72
CA MET A 1 -24.51 -14.96 22.30
C MET A 1 -24.69 -14.08 21.07
N LYS A 2 -24.23 -12.84 21.13
CA LYS A 2 -24.48 -11.84 20.09
C LYS A 2 -23.57 -12.14 18.90
N LEU A 3 -24.07 -11.99 17.67
CA LEU A 3 -23.30 -12.21 16.43
C LEU A 3 -21.93 -11.52 16.45
N LEU A 4 -21.88 -10.31 17.02
CA LEU A 4 -20.67 -9.53 17.19
C LEU A 4 -19.60 -10.30 17.99
N ASP A 5 -19.92 -10.77 19.19
CA ASP A 5 -18.96 -11.47 20.08
C ASP A 5 -18.35 -12.69 19.37
N ASN A 6 -19.19 -13.50 18.70
CA ASN A 6 -18.73 -14.70 17.98
C ASN A 6 -17.81 -14.34 16.80
N GLY A 7 -18.15 -13.28 16.06
CA GLY A 7 -17.36 -12.80 14.94
C GLY A 7 -15.99 -12.27 15.38
N LEU A 8 -15.96 -11.52 16.49
CA LEU A 8 -14.74 -10.97 17.08
C LEU A 8 -13.84 -12.07 17.65
N ASP A 9 -14.39 -13.04 18.37
CA ASP A 9 -13.62 -14.17 18.90
C ASP A 9 -12.99 -15.00 17.77
N SER A 10 -13.73 -15.21 16.68
CA SER A 10 -13.22 -15.91 15.50
C SER A 10 -12.13 -15.11 14.78
N PHE A 11 -12.26 -13.77 14.75
CA PHE A 11 -11.25 -12.88 14.20
C PHE A 11 -9.94 -12.98 14.98
N LYS A 12 -10.03 -12.82 16.31
CA LYS A 12 -8.90 -12.94 17.23
C LYS A 12 -8.24 -14.31 17.14
N LYS A 13 -9.03 -15.39 17.10
CA LYS A 13 -8.52 -16.75 16.92
C LYS A 13 -7.70 -16.87 15.64
N SER A 14 -8.18 -16.30 14.54
CA SER A 14 -7.49 -16.33 13.24
C SER A 14 -6.11 -15.65 13.32
N ILE A 15 -6.04 -14.46 13.92
CA ILE A 15 -4.77 -13.74 14.10
C ILE A 15 -3.80 -14.56 14.96
N HIS A 16 -4.26 -15.18 16.04
CA HIS A 16 -3.41 -16.01 16.89
C HIS A 16 -2.90 -17.27 16.18
N ILE A 17 -3.72 -17.93 15.37
CA ILE A 17 -3.27 -19.09 14.58
C ILE A 17 -2.21 -18.67 13.57
N LEU A 18 -2.41 -17.55 12.86
CA LEU A 18 -1.44 -17.05 11.90
C LEU A 18 -0.11 -16.67 12.55
N LYS A 19 -0.15 -16.02 13.72
CA LYS A 19 1.04 -15.73 14.52
C LYS A 19 1.82 -16.99 14.87
N ASP A 20 1.11 -18.03 15.30
CA ASP A 20 1.70 -19.32 15.68
C ASP A 20 2.31 -20.02 14.45
N LEU A 21 1.62 -20.02 13.30
CA LEU A 21 2.12 -20.57 12.03
C LEU A 21 3.39 -19.87 11.53
N ASN A 22 3.47 -18.55 11.67
CA ASN A 22 4.66 -17.79 11.25
C ASN A 22 5.93 -18.12 12.03
N THR A 23 5.81 -18.70 13.23
CA THR A 23 6.94 -19.03 14.12
C THR A 23 7.30 -20.52 14.15
N ARG A 24 6.56 -21.37 13.43
CA ARG A 24 6.74 -22.83 13.46
C ARG A 24 7.38 -23.38 12.20
N GLU A 25 8.08 -24.51 12.36
CA GLU A 25 8.47 -25.37 11.24
C GLU A 25 7.23 -26.11 10.69
N VAL A 26 7.29 -26.45 9.40
CA VAL A 26 6.21 -27.16 8.70
C VAL A 26 6.18 -28.62 9.18
N ASP A 27 5.12 -29.00 9.90
CA ASP A 27 4.85 -30.37 10.38
C ASP A 27 3.45 -30.86 9.97
N GLU A 28 3.07 -32.09 10.33
CA GLU A 28 1.74 -32.63 10.03
C GLU A 28 0.59 -31.80 10.65
N ASN A 29 0.84 -31.07 11.75
CA ASN A 29 -0.14 -30.18 12.37
C ASN A 29 -0.29 -28.85 11.65
N TYR A 30 0.67 -28.48 10.81
CA TYR A 30 0.68 -27.25 10.04
C TYR A 30 -0.54 -27.12 9.13
N GLU A 31 -0.84 -28.17 8.33
CA GLU A 31 -1.98 -28.16 7.43
C GLU A 31 -3.32 -28.07 8.17
N TYR A 32 -3.45 -28.75 9.32
CA TYR A 32 -4.66 -28.67 10.14
C TYR A 32 -4.88 -27.25 10.67
N LYS A 33 -3.80 -26.58 11.10
CA LYS A 33 -3.86 -25.19 11.54
C LYS A 33 -4.14 -24.21 10.42
N LEU A 34 -3.60 -24.44 9.22
CA LEU A 34 -3.94 -23.63 8.04
C LEU A 34 -5.43 -23.75 7.69
N LYS A 35 -5.98 -24.96 7.72
CA LYS A 35 -7.42 -25.18 7.53
C LYS A 35 -8.24 -24.45 8.60
N ASP A 36 -7.85 -24.56 9.87
CA ASP A 36 -8.54 -23.90 10.97
C ASP A 36 -8.45 -22.37 10.87
N LEU A 37 -7.31 -21.83 10.42
CA LEU A 37 -7.11 -20.42 10.13
C LEU A 37 -8.10 -19.93 9.07
N VAL A 38 -8.14 -20.58 7.90
CA VAL A 38 -9.01 -20.17 6.78
C VAL A 38 -10.48 -20.26 7.18
N VAL A 39 -10.88 -21.34 7.84
CA VAL A 39 -12.27 -21.52 8.31
C VAL A 39 -12.64 -20.46 9.36
N SER A 40 -11.77 -20.20 10.33
CA SER A 40 -12.02 -19.23 11.40
C SER A 40 -12.13 -17.81 10.84
N LEU A 41 -11.26 -17.43 9.89
CA LEU A 41 -11.27 -16.11 9.30
C LEU A 41 -12.48 -15.91 8.39
N HIS A 42 -12.78 -16.89 7.54
CA HIS A 42 -13.95 -16.87 6.64
C HIS A 42 -15.24 -16.70 7.45
N HIS A 43 -15.39 -17.49 8.52
CA HIS A 43 -16.52 -17.38 9.43
C HIS A 43 -16.60 -16.01 10.13
N SER A 44 -15.46 -15.49 10.59
CA SER A 44 -15.38 -14.18 11.23
C SER A 44 -15.88 -13.07 10.30
N ILE A 45 -15.35 -12.99 9.08
CA ILE A 45 -15.72 -11.99 8.08
C ILE A 45 -17.21 -12.09 7.78
N GLU A 46 -17.72 -13.28 7.47
CA GLU A 46 -19.15 -13.47 7.17
C GLU A 46 -20.02 -12.99 8.35
N THR A 47 -19.63 -13.33 9.57
CA THR A 47 -20.41 -13.01 10.78
C THR A 47 -20.41 -11.51 11.08
N LEU A 48 -19.23 -10.87 11.05
CA LEU A 48 -19.09 -9.44 11.32
C LEU A 48 -19.72 -8.59 10.22
N PHE A 49 -19.60 -9.01 8.96
CA PHE A 49 -20.24 -8.30 7.85
C PHE A 49 -21.76 -8.44 7.90
N LYS A 50 -22.29 -9.62 8.24
CA LYS A 50 -23.73 -9.80 8.51
C LYS A 50 -24.21 -8.95 9.70
N TYR A 51 -23.38 -8.78 10.73
CA TYR A 51 -23.68 -7.85 11.82
C TYR A 51 -23.81 -6.41 11.30
N LEU A 52 -22.81 -5.90 10.56
CA LEU A 52 -22.86 -4.56 9.95
C LEU A 52 -24.11 -4.35 9.09
N ILE A 53 -24.45 -5.32 8.23
CA ILE A 53 -25.66 -5.26 7.40
C ILE A 53 -26.92 -5.13 8.26
N ARG A 54 -27.01 -5.89 9.35
CA ARG A 54 -28.15 -5.85 10.27
C ARG A 54 -28.28 -4.52 11.00
N GLU A 55 -27.17 -3.85 11.31
CA GLU A 55 -27.19 -2.50 11.89
C GLU A 55 -27.83 -1.47 10.95
N LYS A 56 -27.66 -1.64 9.63
CA LYS A 56 -28.36 -0.83 8.64
C LYS A 56 -29.83 -1.25 8.49
N ASN A 57 -30.08 -2.55 8.33
CA ASN A 57 -31.43 -3.11 8.23
C ASN A 57 -31.41 -4.64 8.42
N GLU A 58 -32.23 -5.16 9.33
CA GLU A 58 -32.25 -6.59 9.68
C GLU A 58 -32.62 -7.54 8.53
N TYR A 59 -33.42 -7.08 7.55
CA TYR A 59 -33.89 -7.90 6.44
C TYR A 59 -32.84 -8.07 5.34
N LEU A 60 -31.86 -7.17 5.28
CA LEU A 60 -30.78 -7.21 4.29
C LEU A 60 -29.77 -8.35 4.55
N VAL A 61 -29.93 -9.16 5.59
CA VAL A 61 -29.12 -10.36 5.79
C VAL A 61 -29.66 -11.58 5.04
N TYR A 62 -30.87 -11.50 4.49
CA TYR A 62 -31.52 -12.61 3.82
C TYR A 62 -31.24 -12.63 2.32
N GLU A 63 -31.14 -13.84 1.76
CA GLU A 63 -30.94 -14.06 0.34
C GLU A 63 -32.16 -13.59 -0.47
N LYS A 64 -33.36 -13.99 -0.03
CA LYS A 64 -34.65 -13.66 -0.64
C LYS A 64 -35.52 -12.86 0.33
N ILE A 65 -35.43 -11.55 0.24
CA ILE A 65 -36.10 -10.63 1.17
C ILE A 65 -37.63 -10.72 1.01
N GLU A 66 -38.11 -10.89 -0.21
CA GLU A 66 -39.55 -10.98 -0.52
C GLU A 66 -40.21 -12.18 0.15
N ASP A 67 -39.49 -13.30 0.24
CA ASP A 67 -39.99 -14.52 0.90
C ASP A 67 -40.15 -14.31 2.41
N ILE A 68 -39.28 -13.50 3.02
CA ILE A 68 -39.37 -13.14 4.44
C ILE A 68 -40.61 -12.28 4.68
N PHE A 69 -40.81 -11.22 3.89
CA PHE A 69 -41.98 -10.35 4.05
C PHE A 69 -43.29 -11.08 3.79
N ARG A 70 -43.35 -11.92 2.75
CA ARG A 70 -44.53 -12.75 2.48
C ARG A 70 -44.84 -13.66 3.65
N TYR A 71 -43.84 -14.34 4.19
CA TYR A 71 -44.02 -15.21 5.35
C TYR A 71 -44.47 -14.44 6.60
N GLU A 72 -43.89 -13.26 6.88
CA GLU A 72 -44.29 -12.47 8.05
C GLU A 72 -45.74 -12.01 7.97
N ILE A 73 -46.19 -11.59 6.78
CA ILE A 73 -47.59 -11.25 6.52
C ILE A 73 -48.48 -12.48 6.69
N GLU A 74 -48.16 -13.59 6.02
CA GLU A 74 -48.95 -14.84 6.11
C GLU A 74 -49.02 -15.36 7.56
N SER A 75 -47.94 -15.22 8.34
CA SER A 75 -47.88 -15.65 9.74
C SER A 75 -48.78 -14.85 10.68
N LYS A 76 -49.19 -13.63 10.29
CA LYS A 76 -50.18 -12.84 11.04
C LYS A 76 -51.61 -13.34 10.84
N PHE A 77 -51.89 -14.06 9.75
CA PHE A 77 -53.23 -14.50 9.38
C PHE A 77 -53.46 -16.02 9.48
N ASN A 78 -52.40 -16.84 9.55
CA ASN A 78 -52.50 -18.31 9.57
C ASN A 78 -51.97 -18.93 10.88
N THR A 79 -52.75 -19.81 11.51
CA THR A 79 -52.38 -20.52 12.75
C THR A 79 -51.49 -21.75 12.53
N ASN A 80 -51.45 -22.30 11.31
CA ASN A 80 -50.57 -23.42 10.95
C ASN A 80 -49.24 -22.93 10.36
N LYS A 81 -48.29 -22.63 11.24
CA LYS A 81 -46.93 -22.18 10.87
C LYS A 81 -46.16 -23.29 10.15
N LYS A 82 -46.07 -23.24 8.81
CA LYS A 82 -44.98 -23.92 8.09
C LYS A 82 -43.68 -23.19 8.44
N LYS A 83 -42.64 -23.92 8.84
CA LYS A 83 -41.35 -23.34 9.21
C LYS A 83 -40.67 -22.80 7.95
N LEU A 84 -40.56 -21.48 7.80
CA LEU A 84 -39.76 -20.88 6.73
C LEU A 84 -38.27 -21.20 6.98
N VAL A 85 -37.60 -21.72 5.97
CA VAL A 85 -36.13 -21.80 5.97
C VAL A 85 -35.61 -20.41 5.60
N LYS A 86 -35.14 -19.67 6.60
CA LYS A 86 -34.56 -18.34 6.40
C LYS A 86 -33.09 -18.48 5.97
N ASN A 87 -32.83 -18.65 4.67
CA ASN A 87 -31.47 -18.63 4.16
C ASN A 87 -30.90 -17.21 4.26
N THR A 88 -29.73 -17.11 4.89
CA THR A 88 -28.96 -15.87 4.91
C THR A 88 -28.04 -15.83 3.70
N ILE A 89 -27.67 -14.63 3.29
CA ILE A 89 -26.64 -14.39 2.29
C ILE A 89 -25.32 -15.14 2.55
N GLN A 90 -24.56 -15.42 1.50
CA GLN A 90 -23.26 -16.08 1.59
C GLN A 90 -22.13 -15.06 1.77
N PHE A 91 -20.89 -15.55 1.90
CA PHE A 91 -19.69 -14.76 2.16
C PHE A 91 -19.49 -13.58 1.20
N ILE A 92 -19.47 -13.84 -0.11
CA ILE A 92 -19.26 -12.80 -1.12
C ILE A 92 -20.43 -11.80 -1.15
N ASP A 93 -21.66 -12.27 -0.97
CA ASP A 93 -22.84 -11.40 -0.88
C ASP A 93 -22.76 -10.48 0.34
N ALA A 94 -22.27 -10.98 1.48
CA ALA A 94 -22.09 -10.18 2.67
C ALA A 94 -21.05 -9.06 2.44
N ILE A 95 -19.94 -9.38 1.77
CA ILE A 95 -18.90 -8.41 1.38
C ILE A 95 -19.46 -7.34 0.45
N ASN A 96 -20.12 -7.75 -0.64
CA ASN A 96 -20.73 -6.84 -1.61
C ASN A 96 -21.73 -5.88 -0.94
N ARG A 97 -22.57 -6.41 -0.05
CA ARG A 97 -23.57 -5.61 0.67
C ARG A 97 -22.91 -4.62 1.63
N VAL A 98 -21.89 -5.02 2.40
CA VAL A 98 -21.19 -4.08 3.30
C VAL A 98 -20.50 -2.97 2.52
N ILE A 99 -19.73 -3.29 1.47
CA ILE A 99 -19.06 -2.29 0.61
C ILE A 99 -20.07 -1.27 0.09
N THR A 100 -21.20 -1.75 -0.43
CA THR A 100 -22.25 -0.90 -1.00
C THR A 100 -22.97 -0.06 0.06
N LEU A 101 -23.40 -0.67 1.17
CA LEU A 101 -24.22 -0.01 2.20
C LEU A 101 -23.44 1.01 3.05
N TYR A 102 -22.12 0.83 3.16
CA TYR A 102 -21.24 1.72 3.90
C TYR A 102 -20.42 2.65 2.99
N GLY A 103 -20.54 2.52 1.67
CA GLY A 103 -19.78 3.34 0.71
C GLY A 103 -18.27 3.17 0.87
N ILE A 104 -17.82 1.94 1.13
CA ILE A 104 -16.40 1.65 1.34
C ILE A 104 -15.68 1.72 -0.01
N ASP A 105 -14.71 2.61 -0.13
CA ASP A 105 -13.82 2.64 -1.29
C ASP A 105 -12.81 1.48 -1.19
N ILE A 106 -12.84 0.60 -2.18
CA ILE A 106 -11.98 -0.59 -2.23
C ILE A 106 -11.50 -0.81 -3.66
N SER A 107 -10.20 -1.05 -3.80
CA SER A 107 -9.60 -1.35 -5.09
C SER A 107 -10.07 -2.72 -5.62
N LYS A 108 -10.03 -2.92 -6.94
CA LYS A 108 -10.31 -4.23 -7.54
C LYS A 108 -9.37 -5.31 -6.97
N GLU A 109 -8.10 -4.98 -6.79
CA GLU A 109 -7.09 -5.89 -6.23
C GLU A 109 -7.47 -6.35 -4.82
N ASP A 110 -7.88 -5.42 -3.96
CA ASP A 110 -8.29 -5.75 -2.59
C ASP A 110 -9.58 -6.57 -2.55
N TYR A 111 -10.52 -6.28 -3.46
CA TYR A 111 -11.73 -7.08 -3.61
C TYR A 111 -11.43 -8.51 -4.08
N ASP A 112 -10.52 -8.68 -5.04
CA ASP A 112 -10.15 -10.00 -5.56
C ASP A 112 -9.46 -10.87 -4.49
N LYS A 113 -8.79 -10.29 -3.49
CA LYS A 113 -8.28 -11.03 -2.32
C LYS A 113 -9.39 -11.72 -1.52
N PHE A 114 -10.58 -11.10 -1.42
CA PHE A 114 -11.73 -11.74 -0.78
C PHE A 114 -12.25 -12.93 -1.58
N LYS A 115 -12.25 -12.85 -2.92
CA LYS A 115 -12.61 -13.98 -3.77
C LYS A 115 -11.62 -15.13 -3.61
N ALA A 116 -10.32 -14.82 -3.65
CA ALA A 116 -9.27 -15.80 -3.43
C ALA A 116 -9.43 -16.53 -2.08
N LEU A 117 -9.80 -15.83 -1.01
CA LEU A 117 -10.08 -16.46 0.29
C LEU A 117 -11.32 -17.38 0.23
N ASN A 118 -12.37 -16.98 -0.49
CA ASN A 118 -13.57 -17.79 -0.68
C ASN A 118 -13.28 -19.06 -1.49
N ASP A 119 -12.50 -18.94 -2.56
CA ASP A 119 -12.14 -20.05 -3.44
C ASP A 119 -11.18 -21.01 -2.72
N LEU A 120 -10.21 -20.48 -1.98
CA LEU A 120 -9.39 -21.27 -1.08
C LEU A 120 -10.26 -22.08 -0.12
N ARG A 121 -11.20 -21.45 0.58
CA ARG A 121 -12.11 -22.14 1.51
C ARG A 121 -12.88 -23.28 0.83
N ASN A 122 -13.32 -23.10 -0.42
CA ASN A 122 -14.03 -24.13 -1.17
C ASN A 122 -13.10 -25.28 -1.58
N SER A 123 -11.90 -24.98 -2.07
CA SER A 123 -10.90 -25.98 -2.43
C SER A 123 -10.41 -26.80 -1.21
N LEU A 124 -10.32 -26.17 -0.03
CA LEU A 124 -10.03 -26.88 1.23
C LEU A 124 -11.09 -27.93 1.59
N THR A 125 -12.35 -27.69 1.20
CA THR A 125 -13.45 -28.62 1.48
C THR A 125 -13.46 -29.82 0.51
N HIS A 126 -12.72 -29.74 -0.59
CA HIS A 126 -12.64 -30.78 -1.63
C HIS A 126 -11.31 -31.58 -1.65
N TYR A 127 -10.39 -31.34 -0.70
CA TYR A 127 -9.08 -32.02 -0.57
C TYR A 127 -8.12 -31.88 -1.77
N GLU A 128 -8.22 -30.79 -2.55
CA GLU A 128 -7.48 -30.62 -3.80
C GLU A 128 -6.15 -29.83 -3.66
N ILE A 129 -5.74 -29.42 -2.45
CA ILE A 129 -4.61 -28.48 -2.26
C ILE A 129 -3.41 -29.13 -1.55
N GLU A 130 -2.22 -29.00 -2.13
CA GLU A 130 -0.94 -29.13 -1.43
C GLU A 130 -0.52 -27.78 -0.82
N PHE A 131 -0.35 -27.72 0.50
CA PHE A 131 0.06 -26.50 1.21
C PHE A 131 1.59 -26.35 1.19
N LYS A 132 2.12 -25.74 0.13
CA LYS A 132 3.54 -25.37 0.04
C LYS A 132 3.67 -23.87 -0.16
N ASP A 133 4.76 -23.28 0.35
CA ASP A 133 5.18 -21.90 0.05
C ASP A 133 4.38 -20.74 0.68
N LYS A 134 3.76 -20.97 1.84
CA LYS A 134 3.09 -19.93 2.67
C LYS A 134 2.01 -19.10 1.94
N GLU A 135 1.43 -19.63 0.86
CA GLU A 135 0.47 -18.93 0.00
C GLU A 135 -0.76 -18.44 0.75
N VAL A 136 -1.31 -19.30 1.61
CA VAL A 136 -2.49 -19.01 2.42
C VAL A 136 -2.19 -17.92 3.43
N GLU A 137 -1.03 -17.98 4.05
CA GLU A 137 -0.57 -17.08 5.09
C GLU A 137 -0.32 -15.70 4.52
N HIS A 138 0.32 -15.59 3.35
CA HIS A 138 0.52 -14.33 2.65
C HIS A 138 -0.82 -13.69 2.27
N LEU A 139 -1.75 -14.44 1.67
CA LEU A 139 -3.09 -13.95 1.33
C LEU A 139 -3.83 -13.42 2.57
N ILE A 140 -3.82 -14.17 3.67
CA ILE A 140 -4.49 -13.74 4.89
C ILE A 140 -3.80 -12.51 5.49
N THR A 141 -2.47 -12.49 5.49
CA THR A 141 -1.69 -11.37 6.02
C THR A 141 -2.05 -10.06 5.32
N ILE A 142 -2.16 -10.07 3.99
CA ILE A 142 -2.53 -8.87 3.23
C ILE A 142 -4.01 -8.49 3.38
N LEU A 143 -4.89 -9.43 3.76
CA LEU A 143 -6.30 -9.15 4.04
C LEU A 143 -6.52 -8.50 5.42
N LEU A 144 -5.70 -8.83 6.42
CA LEU A 144 -5.91 -8.38 7.80
C LEU A 144 -5.91 -6.85 7.96
N PRO A 145 -5.01 -6.06 7.34
CA PRO A 145 -5.07 -4.60 7.40
C PRO A 145 -6.36 -4.02 6.81
N ILE A 146 -6.87 -4.60 5.71
CA ILE A 146 -8.13 -4.19 5.08
C ILE A 146 -9.29 -4.42 6.06
N LEU A 147 -9.32 -5.60 6.69
CA LEU A 147 -10.34 -5.94 7.68
C LEU A 147 -10.28 -5.04 8.91
N LEU A 148 -9.09 -4.77 9.45
CA LEU A 148 -8.91 -3.86 10.58
C LEU A 148 -9.40 -2.45 10.25
N SER A 149 -9.14 -1.95 9.04
CA SER A 149 -9.62 -0.64 8.58
C SER A 149 -11.14 -0.60 8.50
N ILE A 150 -11.76 -1.59 7.86
CA ILE A 150 -13.22 -1.70 7.72
C ILE A 150 -13.88 -1.81 9.09
N TYR A 151 -13.41 -2.71 9.95
CA TYR A 151 -13.98 -2.90 11.28
C TYR A 151 -13.76 -1.69 12.18
N GLY A 152 -12.56 -1.11 12.18
CA GLY A 152 -12.25 0.06 12.97
C GLY A 152 -13.07 1.29 12.60
N SER A 153 -13.52 1.39 11.35
CA SER A 153 -14.33 2.52 10.88
C SER A 153 -15.83 2.31 11.06
N ASN A 154 -16.30 1.05 11.11
CA ASN A 154 -17.73 0.74 10.98
C ASN A 154 -18.34 -0.06 12.15
N ILE A 155 -17.54 -0.68 13.01
CA ILE A 155 -18.01 -1.41 14.20
C ILE A 155 -17.74 -0.55 15.44
N GLU A 156 -18.80 -0.29 16.21
CA GLU A 156 -18.71 0.47 17.45
C GLU A 156 -17.79 -0.24 18.46
N ASN A 157 -16.91 0.51 19.11
CA ASN A 157 -15.94 0.03 20.10
C ASN A 157 -14.91 -1.00 19.59
N PHE A 158 -14.78 -1.19 18.27
CA PHE A 158 -13.82 -2.14 17.70
C PHE A 158 -12.37 -1.74 17.97
N LYS A 159 -12.06 -0.43 17.91
CA LYS A 159 -10.69 0.05 18.11
C LYS A 159 -10.19 -0.27 19.52
N GLU A 160 -11.04 -0.06 20.52
CA GLU A 160 -10.80 -0.39 21.92
C GLU A 160 -10.64 -1.90 22.10
N TYR A 161 -11.52 -2.71 21.50
CA TYR A 161 -11.40 -4.17 21.51
C TYR A 161 -10.07 -4.64 20.91
N ALA A 162 -9.69 -4.10 19.74
CA ALA A 162 -8.47 -4.46 19.04
C ALA A 162 -7.22 -4.07 19.84
N GLN A 163 -7.23 -2.92 20.52
CA GLN A 163 -6.16 -2.52 21.45
C GLN A 163 -6.07 -3.45 22.66
N GLN A 164 -7.18 -3.72 23.35
CA GLN A 164 -7.22 -4.59 24.53
C GLN A 164 -6.74 -6.02 24.24
N ASN A 165 -6.89 -6.47 23.01
CA ASN A 165 -6.48 -7.81 22.57
C ASN A 165 -5.16 -7.81 21.78
N ASN A 166 -4.42 -6.69 21.73
CA ASN A 166 -3.17 -6.51 21.01
C ASN A 166 -3.23 -6.85 19.50
N LEU A 167 -4.42 -6.75 18.88
CA LEU A 167 -4.62 -7.16 17.49
C LEU A 167 -3.83 -6.26 16.52
N TYR A 168 -3.78 -4.95 16.77
CA TYR A 168 -3.00 -4.04 15.93
C TYR A 168 -1.50 -4.39 15.94
N TYR A 169 -0.95 -4.66 17.12
CA TYR A 169 0.45 -5.04 17.27
C TYR A 169 0.74 -6.39 16.61
N ASP A 170 -0.10 -7.40 16.86
CA ASP A 170 0.07 -8.73 16.27
C ASP A 170 -0.03 -8.69 14.74
N VAL A 171 -1.01 -7.98 14.18
CA VAL A 171 -1.14 -7.83 12.72
C VAL A 171 0.01 -7.03 12.14
N ASN A 172 0.49 -5.97 12.80
CA ASN A 172 1.64 -5.21 12.34
C ASN A 172 2.90 -6.08 12.21
N ASN A 173 3.20 -6.89 13.22
CA ASN A 173 4.35 -7.80 13.19
C ASN A 173 4.23 -8.88 12.11
N ILE A 174 3.03 -9.45 11.94
CA ILE A 174 2.76 -10.44 10.90
C ILE A 174 2.93 -9.82 9.50
N THR A 175 2.42 -8.59 9.32
CA THR A 175 2.47 -7.85 8.07
C THR A 175 3.90 -7.50 7.69
N MET A 176 4.72 -7.05 8.65
CA MET A 176 6.13 -6.72 8.42
C MET A 176 6.92 -7.86 7.78
N ASN A 177 6.78 -9.09 8.30
CA ASN A 177 7.47 -10.25 7.71
C ASN A 177 7.04 -10.53 6.26
N THR A 178 5.75 -10.37 5.97
CA THR A 178 5.22 -10.54 4.61
C THR A 178 5.68 -9.40 3.70
N GLU A 179 5.78 -8.17 4.21
CA GLU A 179 6.32 -7.01 3.49
C GLU A 179 7.79 -7.21 3.11
N LEU A 180 8.62 -7.70 4.03
CA LEU A 180 10.02 -8.05 3.74
C LEU A 180 10.12 -9.12 2.64
N TRP A 181 9.36 -10.21 2.76
CA TRP A 181 9.31 -11.24 1.72
C TRP A 181 8.86 -10.66 0.37
N THR A 182 7.85 -9.79 0.39
CA THR A 182 7.29 -9.13 -0.80
C THR A 182 8.33 -8.26 -1.49
N ILE A 183 9.10 -7.49 -0.73
CA ILE A 183 10.20 -6.65 -1.23
C ILE A 183 11.31 -7.50 -1.82
N GLN A 184 11.74 -8.56 -1.12
CA GLN A 184 12.72 -9.51 -1.64
C GLN A 184 12.26 -10.11 -2.97
N ARG A 185 10.99 -10.55 -3.08
CA ARG A 185 10.43 -11.08 -4.34
C ARG A 185 10.41 -10.03 -5.43
N TYR A 186 10.02 -8.80 -5.11
CA TYR A 186 10.01 -7.68 -6.04
C TYR A 186 11.41 -7.41 -6.60
N CYS A 187 12.42 -7.23 -5.74
CA CYS A 187 13.79 -6.96 -6.16
C CYS A 187 14.35 -8.09 -7.03
N ASN A 188 14.08 -9.35 -6.66
CA ASN A 188 14.47 -10.51 -7.46
C ASN A 188 13.83 -10.52 -8.85
N LEU A 189 12.54 -10.16 -8.95
CA LEU A 189 11.84 -10.08 -10.23
C LEU A 189 12.42 -8.96 -11.10
N ILE A 190 12.68 -7.78 -10.54
CA ILE A 190 13.31 -6.65 -11.25
C ILE A 190 14.70 -7.04 -11.75
N LYS A 191 15.50 -7.71 -10.94
CA LYS A 191 16.82 -8.24 -11.31
C LYS A 191 16.74 -9.21 -12.50
N LYS A 192 15.74 -10.10 -12.52
CA LYS A 192 15.48 -11.01 -13.66
C LYS A 192 15.08 -10.23 -14.92
N ILE A 193 14.27 -9.18 -14.79
CA ILE A 193 13.84 -8.32 -15.89
C ILE A 193 15.02 -7.52 -16.46
N ASN A 194 15.84 -6.88 -15.62
CA ASN A 194 16.96 -6.07 -16.07
C ASN A 194 18.02 -6.92 -16.78
N LYS A 195 18.39 -8.08 -16.23
CA LYS A 195 19.23 -9.06 -16.93
C LYS A 195 18.68 -9.44 -18.31
N SER A 196 17.36 -9.56 -18.40
CA SER A 196 16.70 -9.88 -19.67
C SER A 196 16.78 -8.72 -20.67
N LYS A 197 16.62 -7.47 -20.20
CA LYS A 197 16.79 -6.26 -21.02
C LYS A 197 18.23 -6.14 -21.53
N ASP A 198 19.22 -6.36 -20.68
CA ASP A 198 20.64 -6.36 -21.07
C ASP A 198 20.93 -7.39 -22.15
N LYS A 199 20.39 -8.61 -21.99
CA LYS A 199 20.53 -9.66 -23.00
C LYS A 199 19.86 -9.29 -24.32
N ILE A 200 18.70 -8.63 -24.28
CA ILE A 200 18.02 -8.14 -25.49
C ILE A 200 18.90 -7.12 -26.21
N THR A 201 19.49 -6.16 -25.49
CA THR A 201 20.39 -5.15 -26.05
C THR A 201 21.61 -5.81 -26.69
N PHE A 202 22.28 -6.72 -25.97
CA PHE A 202 23.40 -7.50 -26.51
C PHE A 202 23.03 -8.26 -27.80
N LEU A 203 21.87 -8.92 -27.85
CA LEU A 203 21.42 -9.68 -29.01
C LEU A 203 21.00 -8.81 -30.20
N ARG A 204 20.65 -7.53 -29.99
CA ARG A 204 20.42 -6.58 -31.08
C ARG A 204 21.71 -6.24 -31.80
N GLU A 205 22.80 -6.15 -31.06
CA GLU A 205 24.15 -5.84 -31.58
C GLU A 205 24.84 -7.08 -32.16
N ASN A 206 24.48 -8.29 -31.70
CA ASN A 206 25.13 -9.56 -32.07
C ASN A 206 24.20 -10.45 -32.91
N LEU A 207 24.08 -10.14 -34.20
CA LEU A 207 23.16 -10.83 -35.14
C LEU A 207 23.45 -12.33 -35.33
N GLN A 208 24.70 -12.77 -35.21
CA GLN A 208 25.05 -14.19 -35.32
C GLN A 208 24.49 -15.00 -34.15
N GLU A 209 24.69 -14.52 -32.92
CA GLU A 209 24.17 -15.15 -31.70
C GLU A 209 22.65 -15.22 -31.72
N ARG A 210 22.02 -14.15 -32.22
CA ARG A 210 20.56 -14.12 -32.44
C ARG A 210 20.11 -15.23 -33.37
N LYS A 211 20.80 -15.48 -34.50
CA LYS A 211 20.42 -16.56 -35.43
C LYS A 211 20.53 -17.93 -34.77
N ILE A 212 21.63 -18.18 -34.03
CA ILE A 212 21.86 -19.44 -33.32
C ILE A 212 20.70 -19.77 -32.38
N ILE A 213 20.18 -18.78 -31.63
CA ILE A 213 19.04 -18.97 -30.72
C ILE A 213 17.75 -19.40 -31.45
N PHE A 214 17.48 -18.81 -32.62
CA PHE A 214 16.29 -19.20 -33.39
C PHE A 214 16.46 -20.57 -34.09
N GLU A 215 17.69 -20.90 -34.48
CA GLU A 215 18.02 -22.19 -35.09
C GLU A 215 18.05 -23.34 -34.07
N SER A 216 18.38 -23.06 -32.81
CA SER A 216 18.38 -24.04 -31.70
C SER A 216 16.99 -24.35 -31.15
N LYS A 217 15.93 -23.78 -31.73
CA LYS A 217 14.54 -24.02 -31.32
C LYS A 217 14.18 -25.49 -31.49
N GLU A 218 13.75 -26.13 -30.40
CA GLU A 218 13.34 -27.53 -30.43
C GLU A 218 12.00 -27.71 -31.14
N LYS A 219 11.94 -28.58 -32.15
CA LYS A 219 10.74 -28.77 -32.98
C LYS A 219 9.53 -29.34 -32.22
N ASN A 220 9.77 -30.04 -31.11
CA ASN A 220 8.73 -30.72 -30.34
C ASN A 220 8.19 -29.88 -29.16
N ILE A 221 8.73 -28.69 -28.92
CA ILE A 221 8.32 -27.81 -27.83
C ILE A 221 7.39 -26.72 -28.37
N LYS A 222 6.25 -26.52 -27.70
CA LYS A 222 5.38 -25.38 -27.96
C LYS A 222 5.89 -24.18 -27.18
N TYR A 223 6.44 -23.20 -27.90
CA TYR A 223 6.87 -21.93 -27.33
C TYR A 223 5.72 -20.92 -27.36
N MET A 224 5.70 -20.04 -26.37
CA MET A 224 4.74 -18.95 -26.22
C MET A 224 5.45 -17.61 -26.36
N LYS A 225 4.65 -16.55 -26.48
CA LYS A 225 5.13 -15.18 -26.49
C LYS A 225 5.65 -14.80 -25.10
N CYS A 226 6.87 -14.29 -25.04
CA CYS A 226 7.47 -13.79 -23.80
C CYS A 226 6.96 -12.38 -23.46
N SER A 227 6.55 -12.16 -22.21
CA SER A 227 6.04 -10.87 -21.73
C SER A 227 7.08 -9.73 -21.69
N ILE A 228 8.38 -10.05 -21.78
CA ILE A 228 9.46 -9.05 -21.70
C ILE A 228 10.01 -8.68 -23.08
N CYS A 229 10.19 -9.65 -23.97
CA CYS A 229 10.83 -9.42 -25.27
C CYS A 229 9.90 -9.61 -26.48
N ASP A 230 8.64 -9.98 -26.23
CA ASP A 230 7.61 -10.26 -27.23
C ASP A 230 7.93 -11.36 -28.24
N LYS A 231 9.01 -12.14 -28.03
CA LYS A 231 9.38 -13.25 -28.91
C LYS A 231 8.66 -14.54 -28.52
N GLU A 232 8.26 -15.33 -29.51
CA GLU A 232 7.68 -16.67 -29.35
C GLU A 232 8.75 -17.73 -29.01
N LEU A 233 9.46 -17.50 -27.91
CA LEU A 233 10.56 -18.31 -27.41
C LEU A 233 10.47 -18.54 -25.90
N PHE A 234 9.32 -18.27 -25.28
CA PHE A 234 9.06 -18.66 -23.89
C PHE A 234 8.69 -20.14 -23.83
N HIS A 235 9.51 -20.94 -23.17
CA HIS A 235 9.26 -22.35 -22.93
C HIS A 235 8.56 -22.51 -21.58
N ALA A 236 7.26 -22.79 -21.61
CA ALA A 236 6.54 -23.16 -20.40
C ALA A 236 6.93 -24.56 -19.95
N THR A 237 7.43 -24.66 -18.72
CA THR A 237 7.78 -25.92 -18.06
C THR A 237 6.72 -26.31 -17.02
N GLY A 238 5.82 -25.40 -16.68
CA GLY A 238 4.73 -25.66 -15.75
C GLY A 238 3.66 -24.57 -15.78
N THR A 239 2.65 -24.75 -14.93
CA THR A 239 1.55 -23.81 -14.74
C THR A 239 1.33 -23.59 -13.26
N TYR A 240 1.08 -22.34 -12.90
CA TYR A 240 0.57 -21.92 -11.62
C TYR A 240 -0.92 -21.63 -11.78
N ILE A 241 -1.74 -22.36 -11.03
CA ILE A 241 -3.20 -22.31 -11.12
C ILE A 241 -3.69 -21.58 -9.86
N LEU A 242 -4.32 -20.43 -10.05
CA LEU A 242 -4.91 -19.66 -8.96
C LEU A 242 -6.30 -20.17 -8.59
N ASP A 243 -7.03 -20.56 -9.63
CA ASP A 243 -8.43 -20.98 -9.65
C ASP A 243 -8.73 -21.57 -11.05
N TYR A 244 -9.95 -22.06 -11.29
CA TYR A 244 -10.33 -22.76 -12.53
C TYR A 244 -10.17 -21.90 -13.82
N GLU A 245 -9.96 -20.59 -13.71
CA GLU A 245 -9.95 -19.65 -14.85
C GLU A 245 -8.59 -18.97 -15.11
N GLU A 246 -7.70 -18.81 -14.12
CA GLU A 246 -6.42 -18.12 -14.29
C GLU A 246 -5.20 -19.06 -14.22
N ILE A 247 -4.51 -19.20 -15.36
CA ILE A 247 -3.28 -19.98 -15.50
C ILE A 247 -2.11 -19.04 -15.77
N LYS A 248 -1.17 -18.94 -14.82
CA LYS A 248 0.14 -18.30 -15.06
C LYS A 248 1.16 -19.36 -15.47
N TYR A 249 1.88 -19.13 -16.56
CA TYR A 249 2.88 -20.09 -17.05
C TYR A 249 4.24 -19.89 -16.37
N LEU A 250 4.80 -20.98 -15.87
CA LEU A 250 6.15 -21.06 -15.31
C LEU A 250 7.12 -21.48 -16.41
N GLY A 251 8.35 -20.96 -16.38
CA GLY A 251 9.38 -21.35 -17.33
C GLY A 251 10.30 -20.22 -17.76
N GLU A 252 10.96 -20.40 -18.91
CA GLU A 252 12.06 -19.55 -19.31
C GLU A 252 11.96 -19.12 -20.79
N CYS A 253 12.26 -17.85 -21.06
CA CYS A 253 12.46 -17.34 -22.40
C CYS A 253 13.85 -17.68 -22.92
N LYS A 254 13.92 -18.54 -23.92
CA LYS A 254 15.19 -18.90 -24.58
C LYS A 254 15.83 -17.75 -25.37
N TYR A 255 15.09 -16.64 -25.59
CA TYR A 255 15.62 -15.45 -26.23
C TYR A 255 16.31 -14.49 -25.23
N CYS A 256 15.57 -13.98 -24.25
CA CYS A 256 16.08 -12.98 -23.32
C CYS A 256 16.57 -13.56 -21.98
N GLY A 257 16.37 -14.85 -21.72
CA GLY A 257 16.74 -15.49 -20.45
C GLY A 257 15.78 -15.20 -19.29
N PHE A 258 14.67 -14.51 -19.54
CA PHE A 258 13.66 -14.24 -18.52
C PHE A 258 13.06 -15.54 -17.99
N ASN A 259 13.09 -15.76 -16.68
CA ASN A 259 12.58 -16.95 -16.02
C ASN A 259 11.51 -16.56 -14.98
N LEU A 260 10.40 -17.28 -14.97
CA LEU A 260 9.34 -17.22 -13.97
C LEU A 260 9.25 -18.54 -13.22
N ASP A 261 9.54 -18.48 -11.92
CA ASP A 261 9.37 -19.59 -10.98
C ASP A 261 8.04 -19.50 -10.22
N LYS A 262 7.76 -20.51 -9.37
CA LYS A 262 6.52 -20.59 -8.61
C LYS A 262 6.34 -19.40 -7.65
N LEU A 263 7.41 -18.97 -6.99
CA LEU A 263 7.36 -17.86 -6.04
C LEU A 263 7.13 -16.53 -6.75
N ASP A 264 7.70 -16.34 -7.95
CA ASP A 264 7.38 -15.19 -8.79
C ASP A 264 5.89 -15.19 -9.16
N ALA A 265 5.34 -16.33 -9.56
CA ALA A 265 3.93 -16.44 -9.94
C ALA A 265 2.99 -16.17 -8.75
N GLN A 266 3.32 -16.70 -7.57
CA GLN A 266 2.62 -16.41 -6.32
C GLN A 266 2.66 -14.92 -6.00
N PHE A 267 3.85 -14.30 -5.96
CA PHE A 267 4.00 -12.86 -5.74
C PHE A 267 3.18 -12.06 -6.76
N MET A 268 3.29 -12.41 -8.03
CA MET A 268 2.51 -11.77 -9.09
C MET A 268 1.01 -11.95 -8.90
N SER A 269 0.53 -13.07 -8.34
CA SER A 269 -0.90 -13.28 -8.13
C SER A 269 -1.48 -12.47 -6.97
N LEU A 270 -0.70 -12.26 -5.92
CA LEU A 270 -1.16 -11.52 -4.74
C LEU A 270 -1.25 -10.02 -4.98
N TYR A 271 -0.48 -9.51 -5.96
CA TYR A 271 -0.28 -8.08 -6.13
C TYR A 271 -0.39 -7.55 -7.57
N TYR A 272 -0.52 -8.41 -8.61
CA TYR A 272 -0.51 -7.95 -10.01
C TYR A 272 -1.66 -8.49 -10.85
N ASN A 273 -2.35 -7.55 -11.50
CA ASN A 273 -3.00 -7.76 -12.81
C ASN A 273 -2.21 -7.09 -13.96
N GLU A 274 -1.49 -5.97 -13.72
CA GLU A 274 -0.68 -5.22 -14.70
C GLU A 274 0.63 -4.67 -14.07
N PHE A 275 1.75 -4.67 -14.80
CA PHE A 275 3.11 -4.48 -14.24
C PHE A 275 3.52 -3.02 -13.94
N GLU A 276 3.04 -2.04 -14.71
CA GLU A 276 3.49 -0.64 -14.57
C GLU A 276 2.97 0.05 -13.29
N ILE A 277 1.71 -0.20 -12.92
CA ILE A 277 1.08 0.37 -11.70
C ILE A 277 1.75 -0.19 -10.43
N ALA A 278 2.19 -1.44 -10.48
CA ALA A 278 2.79 -2.12 -9.36
C ALA A 278 4.16 -1.54 -8.96
N ASN A 279 4.97 -1.07 -9.92
CA ASN A 279 6.33 -0.56 -9.64
C ASN A 279 6.29 0.58 -8.60
N LYS A 280 5.45 1.60 -8.81
CA LYS A 280 5.34 2.75 -7.89
C LYS A 280 4.86 2.34 -6.48
N ILE A 281 3.89 1.44 -6.41
CA ILE A 281 3.34 0.92 -5.14
C ILE A 281 4.43 0.17 -4.37
N PHE A 282 5.20 -0.69 -5.04
CA PHE A 282 6.26 -1.45 -4.38
C PHE A 282 7.43 -0.60 -3.95
N ILE A 283 7.85 0.38 -4.76
CA ILE A 283 8.87 1.34 -4.34
C ILE A 283 8.39 2.12 -3.11
N THR A 284 7.12 2.54 -3.08
CA THR A 284 6.57 3.24 -1.91
C THR A 284 6.54 2.34 -0.67
N LYS A 285 6.17 1.06 -0.81
CA LYS A 285 6.24 0.09 0.30
C LYS A 285 7.68 -0.11 0.77
N MET A 286 8.62 -0.26 -0.16
CA MET A 286 10.04 -0.45 0.12
C MET A 286 10.62 0.73 0.89
N ILE A 287 10.31 1.96 0.48
CA ILE A 287 10.72 3.18 1.19
C ILE A 287 10.18 3.21 2.62
N LYS A 288 8.94 2.76 2.85
CA LYS A 288 8.32 2.79 4.19
C LYS A 288 8.99 1.85 5.19
N VAL A 289 9.53 0.72 4.74
CA VAL A 289 10.16 -0.29 5.60
C VAL A 289 11.67 -0.34 5.45
N ILE A 290 12.27 0.61 4.72
CA ILE A 290 13.72 0.63 4.43
C ILE A 290 14.54 0.66 5.72
N LYS A 291 14.03 1.35 6.76
CA LYS A 291 14.66 1.39 8.08
C LYS A 291 14.66 0.01 8.74
N ASP A 292 13.52 -0.67 8.74
CA ASP A 292 13.40 -2.03 9.30
C ASP A 292 14.32 -3.03 8.57
N ILE A 293 14.50 -2.83 7.26
CA ILE A 293 15.43 -3.63 6.43
C ILE A 293 16.87 -3.39 6.87
N LEU A 294 17.30 -2.14 7.01
CA LEU A 294 18.65 -1.81 7.49
C LEU A 294 18.89 -2.35 8.91
N GLU A 295 17.88 -2.29 9.77
CA GLU A 295 17.97 -2.84 11.13
C GLU A 295 18.08 -4.39 11.14
N SER A 296 17.61 -5.06 10.08
CA SER A 296 17.73 -6.51 9.93
C SER A 296 19.16 -7.00 9.62
N ASN A 297 20.04 -6.11 9.16
CA ASN A 297 21.41 -6.41 8.70
C ASN A 297 21.47 -7.48 7.58
N ASP A 298 20.46 -7.54 6.71
CA ASP A 298 20.43 -8.41 5.54
C ASP A 298 21.18 -7.73 4.37
N GLU A 299 22.52 -7.90 4.33
CA GLU A 299 23.37 -7.31 3.30
C GLU A 299 22.96 -7.71 1.87
N GLU A 300 22.39 -8.90 1.67
CA GLU A 300 21.93 -9.34 0.35
C GLU A 300 20.73 -8.49 -0.08
N LEU A 301 19.73 -8.35 0.80
CA LEU A 301 18.55 -7.53 0.55
C LEU A 301 18.90 -6.05 0.35
N GLU A 302 19.82 -5.50 1.15
CA GLU A 302 20.30 -4.12 0.99
C GLU A 302 20.91 -3.89 -0.41
N ASN A 303 21.74 -4.82 -0.87
CA ASN A 303 22.32 -4.77 -2.22
C ASN A 303 21.24 -4.87 -3.31
N GLU A 304 20.23 -5.72 -3.13
CA GLU A 304 19.12 -5.86 -4.07
C GLU A 304 18.27 -4.58 -4.15
N ILE A 305 18.04 -3.91 -3.03
CA ILE A 305 17.35 -2.63 -2.97
C ILE A 305 18.18 -1.55 -3.66
N ASN A 306 19.49 -1.47 -3.41
CA ASN A 306 20.36 -0.51 -4.07
C ASN A 306 20.32 -0.63 -5.61
N ILE A 307 20.21 -1.86 -6.13
CA ILE A 307 20.03 -2.10 -7.57
C ILE A 307 18.70 -1.50 -8.05
N VAL A 308 17.60 -1.68 -7.31
CA VAL A 308 16.32 -1.04 -7.65
C VAL A 308 16.45 0.48 -7.59
N PHE A 309 17.09 1.01 -6.54
CA PHE A 309 17.28 2.45 -6.35
C PHE A 309 18.07 3.10 -7.48
N SER A 310 19.07 2.39 -8.00
CA SER A 310 19.89 2.87 -9.10
C SER A 310 19.15 2.83 -10.45
N ASN A 311 18.30 1.82 -10.67
CA ASN A 311 17.60 1.64 -11.94
C ASN A 311 16.32 2.47 -12.05
N ASP A 312 15.65 2.71 -10.93
CA ASP A 312 14.35 3.41 -10.85
C ASP A 312 14.48 4.74 -10.07
N SER A 313 15.66 5.38 -10.13
CA SER A 313 15.99 6.62 -9.39
C SER A 313 14.96 7.72 -9.62
N ASP A 314 14.53 7.93 -10.87
CA ASP A 314 13.57 8.98 -11.23
C ASP A 314 12.21 8.76 -10.54
N ILE A 315 11.73 7.51 -10.53
CA ILE A 315 10.46 7.14 -9.89
C ILE A 315 10.56 7.34 -8.38
N ILE A 316 11.69 6.95 -7.78
CA ILE A 316 11.93 7.11 -6.35
C ILE A 316 11.96 8.59 -5.98
N ILE A 317 12.71 9.38 -6.74
CA ILE A 317 12.79 10.83 -6.56
C ILE A 317 11.39 11.43 -6.65
N ASP A 318 10.59 11.08 -7.65
CA ASP A 318 9.22 11.60 -7.80
C ASP A 318 8.29 11.17 -6.65
N ILE A 319 8.43 9.96 -6.11
CA ILE A 319 7.69 9.52 -4.92
C ILE A 319 8.06 10.38 -3.71
N PHE A 320 9.35 10.62 -3.49
CA PHE A 320 9.84 11.44 -2.38
C PHE A 320 9.47 12.92 -2.54
N LYS A 321 9.52 13.47 -3.75
CA LYS A 321 9.06 14.83 -4.04
C LYS A 321 7.60 15.00 -3.66
N TYR A 322 6.75 14.04 -4.04
CA TYR A 322 5.36 14.05 -3.63
C TYR A 322 5.24 13.92 -2.11
N TRP A 323 5.96 13.01 -1.49
CA TRP A 323 5.76 12.75 -0.08
C TRP A 323 6.32 13.84 0.84
N ILE A 324 7.61 14.15 0.73
CA ILE A 324 8.29 15.10 1.62
C ILE A 324 8.12 16.54 1.11
N GLY A 325 8.06 16.75 -0.20
CA GLY A 325 7.89 18.09 -0.76
C GLY A 325 6.61 18.77 -0.29
N TYR A 326 5.47 18.06 -0.34
CA TYR A 326 4.20 18.62 0.18
C TYR A 326 4.23 18.88 1.68
N GLU A 327 4.89 18.00 2.47
CA GLU A 327 5.04 18.25 3.91
C GLU A 327 5.82 19.55 4.17
N ILE A 328 6.91 19.79 3.43
CA ILE A 328 7.69 21.02 3.56
C ILE A 328 6.89 22.23 3.06
N ASP A 329 6.21 22.15 1.91
CA ASP A 329 5.35 23.22 1.38
C ASP A 329 4.31 23.68 2.42
N ASP A 330 3.62 22.73 3.07
CA ASP A 330 2.62 23.02 4.10
C ASP A 330 3.26 23.75 5.30
N ILE A 331 4.43 23.29 5.73
CA ILE A 331 5.18 23.87 6.84
C ILE A 331 5.60 25.31 6.54
N ILE A 332 6.12 25.54 5.33
CA ILE A 332 6.51 26.86 4.88
C ILE A 332 5.31 27.78 4.78
N THR A 333 4.20 27.30 4.23
CA THR A 333 2.97 28.08 4.13
C THR A 333 2.48 28.53 5.50
N ILE A 334 2.49 27.63 6.50
CA ILE A 334 2.07 27.95 7.87
C ILE A 334 3.02 28.96 8.52
N ALA A 335 4.33 28.76 8.43
CA ALA A 335 5.31 29.65 9.04
C ALA A 335 5.31 31.04 8.39
N SER A 336 5.26 31.09 7.06
CA SER A 336 5.17 32.33 6.28
C SER A 336 3.88 33.08 6.56
N SER A 337 2.75 32.39 6.76
CA SER A 337 1.49 33.02 7.18
C SER A 337 1.61 33.74 8.51
N LYS A 338 2.21 33.09 9.51
CA LYS A 338 2.44 33.72 10.82
C LYS A 338 3.44 34.88 10.74
N TYR A 339 4.52 34.71 9.99
CA TYR A 339 5.46 35.79 9.75
C TYR A 339 4.78 37.00 9.11
N PHE A 340 3.95 36.76 8.08
CA PHE A 340 3.18 37.79 7.39
C PHE A 340 2.25 38.52 8.34
N GLU A 341 1.46 37.79 9.13
CA GLU A 341 0.55 38.37 10.12
C GLU A 341 1.30 39.24 11.13
N GLU A 342 2.40 38.74 11.70
CA GLU A 342 3.11 39.43 12.78
C GLU A 342 3.99 40.59 12.32
N ASN A 343 4.56 40.54 11.11
CA ASN A 343 5.59 41.49 10.69
C ASN A 343 5.17 42.39 9.52
N ILE A 344 4.18 41.99 8.73
CA ILE A 344 3.81 42.70 7.49
C ILE A 344 2.40 43.27 7.61
N TYR A 345 1.40 42.43 7.93
CA TYR A 345 -0.01 42.80 7.88
C TYR A 345 -0.38 43.99 8.78
N PHE A 346 0.23 44.08 9.97
CA PHE A 346 -0.07 45.18 10.92
C PHE A 346 0.81 46.43 10.76
N TYR A 347 1.83 46.42 9.89
CA TYR A 347 2.81 47.51 9.78
C TYR A 347 2.78 48.18 8.39
N ASN A 348 1.85 49.13 8.21
CA ASN A 348 1.75 49.97 7.00
C ASN A 348 3.07 50.71 6.64
N ASP A 349 3.90 51.07 7.62
CA ASP A 349 5.14 51.83 7.40
C ASP A 349 6.25 50.98 6.70
N ILE A 350 6.20 49.65 6.81
CA ILE A 350 7.14 48.75 6.11
C ILE A 350 6.77 48.68 4.62
N PHE A 351 5.47 48.76 4.32
CA PHE A 351 4.88 48.69 2.98
C PHE A 351 5.41 49.78 2.04
N GLU A 352 5.54 51.02 2.54
CA GLU A 352 6.06 52.14 1.74
C GLU A 352 7.55 51.99 1.37
N SER A 353 8.31 51.19 2.13
CA SER A 353 9.77 51.05 1.96
C SER A 353 10.20 49.81 1.18
N THR A 354 9.36 48.79 1.08
CA THR A 354 9.69 47.49 0.47
C THR A 354 9.07 47.26 -0.92
N VAL A 355 8.02 47.99 -1.29
CA VAL A 355 7.30 47.77 -2.54
C VAL A 355 7.74 48.76 -3.63
N GLU A 356 8.72 48.38 -4.47
CA GLU A 356 8.72 48.87 -5.84
C GLU A 356 7.52 48.22 -6.55
N PHE A 357 6.62 49.05 -7.11
CA PHE A 357 5.28 48.78 -7.66
C PHE A 357 5.18 47.72 -8.80
N SER A 358 6.01 46.67 -8.80
CA SER A 358 5.96 45.61 -9.80
C SER A 358 6.10 44.18 -9.26
N GLU A 359 6.77 43.93 -8.12
CA GLU A 359 6.83 42.59 -7.51
C GLU A 359 6.95 42.69 -5.97
N SER A 360 5.85 42.49 -5.23
CA SER A 360 5.84 42.48 -3.75
C SER A 360 6.42 41.16 -3.22
N LYS A 361 7.74 41.02 -3.28
CA LYS A 361 8.46 39.81 -2.85
C LYS A 361 9.23 40.04 -1.55
N VAL A 362 9.11 39.09 -0.62
CA VAL A 362 9.90 39.04 0.61
C VAL A 362 10.75 37.78 0.59
N MET A 363 12.06 37.95 0.59
CA MET A 363 13.01 36.83 0.65
C MET A 363 13.36 36.55 2.11
N LEU A 364 13.19 35.30 2.55
CA LEU A 364 13.54 34.84 3.89
C LEU A 364 14.41 33.58 3.80
N GLU A 365 15.28 33.40 4.76
CA GLU A 365 15.94 32.11 5.02
C GLU A 365 15.08 31.31 6.02
N TYR A 366 15.09 29.97 5.92
CA TYR A 366 14.32 29.11 6.84
C TYR A 366 14.60 29.41 8.32
N ASN A 367 15.84 29.77 8.66
CA ASN A 367 16.24 30.13 10.02
C ASN A 367 15.51 31.36 10.58
N GLU A 368 14.98 32.24 9.73
CA GLU A 368 14.22 33.42 10.13
C GLU A 368 12.77 33.07 10.47
N ILE A 369 12.22 32.03 9.82
CA ILE A 369 10.82 31.65 10.00
C ILE A 369 10.61 30.43 10.90
N LYS A 370 11.65 29.65 11.19
CA LYS A 370 11.54 28.39 11.95
C LYS A 370 10.92 28.57 13.35
N TYR A 371 11.02 29.75 13.95
CA TYR A 371 10.44 30.04 15.27
C TYR A 371 8.91 30.16 15.24
N TYR A 372 8.32 30.38 14.06
CA TYR A 372 6.86 30.40 13.88
C TYR A 372 6.25 28.99 13.80
N LEU A 373 7.10 27.95 13.69
CA LEU A 373 6.72 26.54 13.73
C LEU A 373 6.47 26.06 15.15
N ASP A 374 5.39 26.57 15.76
CA ASP A 374 4.87 26.09 17.05
C ASP A 374 3.82 24.97 16.84
N ASN A 375 4.19 23.93 16.09
CA ASN A 375 3.35 22.76 15.84
C ASN A 375 4.20 21.48 15.98
N GLU A 376 4.09 20.85 17.14
CA GLU A 376 4.81 19.62 17.47
C GLU A 376 4.48 18.46 16.52
N ASP A 377 3.24 18.37 16.04
CA ASP A 377 2.85 17.30 15.10
C ASP A 377 3.59 17.43 13.76
N LEU A 378 3.75 18.65 13.26
CA LEU A 378 4.52 18.92 12.03
C LEU A 378 6.00 18.61 12.23
N LYS A 379 6.61 19.01 13.36
CA LYS A 379 8.01 18.67 13.67
C LYS A 379 8.24 17.16 13.72
N ILE A 380 7.29 16.41 14.31
CA ILE A 380 7.32 14.95 14.34
C ILE A 380 7.25 14.35 12.93
N GLN A 381 6.45 14.95 12.03
CA GLN A 381 6.38 14.52 10.63
C GLN A 381 7.71 14.74 9.89
N ILE A 382 8.30 15.94 9.95
CA ILE A 382 9.60 16.22 9.30
C ILE A 382 10.66 15.24 9.82
N ARG A 383 10.69 14.99 11.14
CA ARG A 383 11.64 14.06 11.74
C ARG A 383 11.52 12.66 11.17
N LYS A 384 10.30 12.14 11.02
CA LYS A 384 10.07 10.82 10.39
C LYS A 384 10.54 10.80 8.94
N SER A 385 10.30 11.87 8.20
CA SER A 385 10.70 12.00 6.80
C SER A 385 12.23 12.08 6.65
N ILE A 386 12.92 12.82 7.53
CA ILE A 386 14.38 12.90 7.57
C ILE A 386 15.01 11.56 7.99
N ASP A 387 14.46 10.86 8.99
CA ASP A 387 14.94 9.53 9.40
C ASP A 387 14.93 8.54 8.20
N ILE A 388 13.95 8.68 7.31
CA ILE A 388 13.82 7.83 6.12
C ILE A 388 14.79 8.26 5.02
N LEU A 389 15.02 9.56 4.84
CA LEU A 389 16.08 10.06 3.94
C LEU A 389 17.48 9.58 4.38
N ASP A 390 17.76 9.56 5.68
CA ASP A 390 19.01 9.00 6.21
C ASP A 390 19.15 7.50 5.94
N SER A 391 18.02 6.78 5.99
CA SER A 391 17.99 5.37 5.59
C SER A 391 18.28 5.21 4.09
N VAL A 392 17.71 6.06 3.23
CA VAL A 392 18.01 6.09 1.80
C VAL A 392 19.48 6.39 1.53
N LYS A 393 20.08 7.34 2.25
CA LYS A 393 21.51 7.66 2.16
C LYS A 393 22.40 6.44 2.37
N THR A 394 22.03 5.59 3.33
CA THR A 394 22.76 4.35 3.63
C THR A 394 22.71 3.36 2.46
N VAL A 395 21.56 3.28 1.77
CA VAL A 395 21.33 2.33 0.68
C VAL A 395 21.86 2.84 -0.66
N ASN A 396 21.64 4.11 -0.98
CA ASN A 396 22.02 4.73 -2.25
C ASN A 396 22.31 6.23 -2.07
N SER A 397 23.60 6.59 -2.07
CA SER A 397 24.07 7.96 -1.88
C SER A 397 23.63 8.90 -3.02
N ASP A 398 23.56 8.41 -4.25
CA ASP A 398 23.32 9.25 -5.43
C ASP A 398 21.85 9.72 -5.47
N VAL A 399 20.92 8.81 -5.14
CA VAL A 399 19.50 9.16 -4.94
C VAL A 399 19.35 10.13 -3.78
N PHE A 400 20.05 9.90 -2.66
CA PHE A 400 20.02 10.82 -1.52
C PHE A 400 20.51 12.22 -1.87
N GLU A 401 21.64 12.37 -2.56
CA GLU A 401 22.15 13.69 -2.96
C GLU A 401 21.19 14.39 -3.93
N SER A 402 20.55 13.65 -4.84
CA SER A 402 19.52 14.20 -5.73
C SER A 402 18.29 14.71 -4.97
N LEU A 403 17.87 13.97 -3.93
CA LEU A 403 16.78 14.39 -3.04
C LEU A 403 17.17 15.60 -2.19
N LYS A 404 18.39 15.60 -1.66
CA LYS A 404 18.93 16.70 -0.88
C LYS A 404 18.96 18.00 -1.69
N GLU A 405 19.40 17.93 -2.94
CA GLU A 405 19.40 19.07 -3.86
C GLU A 405 17.97 19.57 -4.11
N TYR A 406 17.02 18.66 -4.34
CA TYR A 406 15.61 19.03 -4.51
C TYR A 406 15.02 19.75 -3.29
N LEU A 407 15.28 19.22 -2.08
CA LEU A 407 14.74 19.81 -0.86
C LEU A 407 15.42 21.14 -0.51
N SER A 408 16.65 21.34 -0.98
CA SER A 408 17.43 22.58 -0.82
C SER A 408 17.07 23.61 -1.89
N THR A 409 15.82 24.06 -1.87
CA THR A 409 15.27 24.98 -2.87
C THR A 409 14.55 26.16 -2.19
N THR A 410 14.02 27.05 -3.03
CA THR A 410 13.15 28.14 -2.61
C THR A 410 11.69 27.68 -2.68
N TYR A 411 10.99 27.86 -1.57
CA TYR A 411 9.57 27.58 -1.42
C TYR A 411 8.79 28.88 -1.43
N LEU A 412 7.59 28.85 -2.01
CA LEU A 412 6.77 30.06 -2.23
C LEU A 412 5.51 30.00 -1.38
N SER A 413 5.18 31.11 -0.73
CA SER A 413 3.92 31.30 -0.03
C SER A 413 3.28 32.63 -0.45
N TYR A 414 1.98 32.60 -0.75
CA TYR A 414 1.25 33.74 -1.29
C TYR A 414 0.27 34.29 -0.26
N HIS A 415 0.31 35.60 -0.03
CA HIS A 415 -0.51 36.27 0.98
C HIS A 415 -1.18 37.50 0.38
N GLN A 416 -2.45 37.71 0.70
CA GLN A 416 -3.18 38.92 0.31
C GLN A 416 -2.95 40.00 1.37
N GLY A 417 -2.58 41.20 0.94
CA GLY A 417 -2.43 42.37 1.79
C GLY A 417 -3.06 43.60 1.15
N SER A 418 -3.28 44.64 1.94
CA SER A 418 -3.69 45.95 1.43
C SER A 418 -2.80 47.05 2.00
N TYR A 419 -2.62 48.13 1.25
CA TYR A 419 -1.92 49.32 1.72
C TYR A 419 -2.66 50.58 1.32
N ILE A 420 -2.43 51.65 2.06
CA ILE A 420 -3.01 52.96 1.79
C ILE A 420 -1.95 53.80 1.09
N ASP A 421 -2.24 54.31 -0.10
CA ASP A 421 -1.32 55.19 -0.81
C ASP A 421 -1.22 56.60 -0.19
N GLY A 422 -0.31 57.42 -0.71
CA GLY A 422 -0.14 58.81 -0.25
C GLY A 422 -1.36 59.71 -0.46
N ASN A 423 -2.39 59.25 -1.18
CA ASN A 423 -3.68 59.94 -1.36
C ASN A 423 -4.77 59.42 -0.41
N GLY A 424 -4.49 58.38 0.37
CA GLY A 424 -5.46 57.75 1.26
C GLY A 424 -6.30 56.66 0.58
N GLU A 425 -5.95 56.21 -0.63
CA GLU A 425 -6.65 55.12 -1.32
C GLU A 425 -6.07 53.76 -0.93
N GLU A 426 -6.95 52.80 -0.61
CA GLU A 426 -6.57 51.43 -0.29
C GLU A 426 -6.37 50.62 -1.58
N HIS A 427 -5.22 49.97 -1.71
CA HIS A 427 -4.87 49.11 -2.83
C HIS A 427 -4.60 47.69 -2.33
N ASP A 428 -5.28 46.73 -2.92
CA ASP A 428 -5.01 45.31 -2.71
C ASP A 428 -3.73 44.90 -3.45
N CYS A 429 -2.92 44.05 -2.84
CA CYS A 429 -1.80 43.41 -3.51
C CYS A 429 -1.53 42.01 -2.97
N GLU A 430 -0.88 41.20 -3.81
CA GLU A 430 -0.39 39.88 -3.42
C GLU A 430 1.08 39.99 -3.04
N ILE A 431 1.43 39.51 -1.85
CA ILE A 431 2.79 39.42 -1.35
C ILE A 431 3.24 37.97 -1.49
N THR A 432 4.34 37.77 -2.20
CA THR A 432 5.01 36.47 -2.30
C THR A 432 6.13 36.43 -1.29
N ILE A 433 6.04 35.52 -0.32
CA ILE A 433 7.15 35.18 0.56
C ILE A 433 7.92 34.02 -0.07
N GLU A 434 9.18 34.26 -0.39
CA GLU A 434 10.11 33.27 -0.91
C GLU A 434 11.04 32.81 0.22
N VAL A 435 10.94 31.55 0.61
CA VAL A 435 11.76 30.98 1.68
C VAL A 435 12.84 30.09 1.08
N ALA A 436 14.09 30.52 1.19
CA ALA A 436 15.24 29.68 0.88
C ALA A 436 15.47 28.66 1.99
N ILE A 437 15.51 27.38 1.61
CA ILE A 437 15.80 26.27 2.54
C ILE A 437 17.08 25.59 2.11
N LYS A 438 17.95 25.31 3.08
CA LYS A 438 19.01 24.31 2.93
C LYS A 438 18.62 23.07 3.72
N PHE A 439 18.91 21.90 3.17
CA PHE A 439 18.59 20.64 3.84
C PHE A 439 19.21 20.55 5.24
N GLU A 440 20.40 21.11 5.45
CA GLU A 440 21.05 21.17 6.76
C GLU A 440 20.22 21.94 7.80
N ASP A 441 19.54 23.01 7.40
CA ASP A 441 18.72 23.80 8.31
C ASP A 441 17.47 23.02 8.77
N LEU A 442 16.94 22.13 7.93
CA LEU A 442 15.85 21.23 8.29
C LEU A 442 16.29 20.22 9.36
N ILE A 443 17.47 19.63 9.21
CA ILE A 443 18.05 18.69 10.20
C ILE A 443 18.24 19.40 11.54
N ASP A 444 18.84 20.58 11.53
CA ASP A 444 19.13 21.34 12.73
C ASP A 444 17.84 21.70 13.49
N SER A 445 16.76 22.01 12.78
CA SER A 445 15.46 22.35 13.41
C SER A 445 14.83 21.21 14.21
N ILE A 446 15.20 19.95 13.93
CA ILE A 446 14.70 18.77 14.63
C ILE A 446 15.51 18.47 15.90
N GLN A 447 16.82 18.77 15.91
CA GLN A 447 17.70 18.45 17.05
C GLN A 447 17.43 19.28 18.31
N TYR A 448 16.70 20.40 18.19
CA TYR A 448 16.38 21.30 19.30
C TYR A 448 14.97 21.11 19.92
N SER A 449 14.24 20.08 19.51
CA SER A 449 12.92 19.75 20.08
C SER A 449 13.03 18.52 20.99
N ASN A 450 13.35 18.74 22.27
CA ASN A 450 13.36 17.72 23.34
C ASN A 450 12.11 17.84 24.21
#